data_AF-A0A957ISQ9-F1
#
_entry.id   AF-A0A957ISQ9-F1
#
_cell.length_a   1.000
_cell.length_b   1.000
_cell.length_c   1.000
_cell.angle_alpha   90.00
_cell.angle_beta   90.00
_cell.angle_gamma   90.00
#
_symmetry.space_group_name_H-M   'P 1'
#
loop_
_entity.id
_entity.type
_entity.pdbx_description
1 polymer ?
#
loop_
_entity_poly.entity_id
_entity_poly.type
_entity_poly.pdbx_seq_one_letter_code
_entity_poly.pdbx_strand_id
1 'polypeptide(L)'
;MQRRHAWLVFGLYVVLAVGMTWPVAARLGSHIPGSEGDAWVHLWTFRWVRDALLAGGSPFFTHRLFFPAGVSLLFHNIAWVHIAAWLPLQAIFGEAAAYSLVFLLIFVVNGWATFLLARTVTQSPTAAFIAGLIAAFWPYTLSHHNHPNLIFFGFVPLGMVWLGKGKMEDGRRKTEETGPPSSVLRPSSAFVRVRPRPMILEKPL
;
A
#
# COMPACT_ATOMS: atom_id res chain seq x y z
N MET A 1 -16.43 4.15 -0.01
CA MET A 1 -16.05 2.73 -0.17
C MET A 1 -16.50 1.97 1.06
N GLN A 2 -17.23 0.86 0.95
CA GLN A 2 -17.41 -0.02 2.11
C GLN A 2 -16.07 -0.74 2.35
N ARG A 3 -15.49 -0.59 3.54
CA ARG A 3 -14.15 -1.11 3.91
C ARG A 3 -13.90 -2.55 3.45
N ARG A 4 -14.95 -3.39 3.43
CA ARG A 4 -14.95 -4.77 2.93
C ARG A 4 -14.37 -4.96 1.51
N HIS A 5 -14.69 -4.08 0.56
CA HIS A 5 -14.21 -4.24 -0.83
C HIS A 5 -12.70 -4.03 -0.96
N ALA A 6 -12.11 -3.13 -0.16
CA ALA A 6 -10.68 -2.89 -0.18
C ALA A 6 -9.89 -4.11 0.31
N TRP A 7 -10.41 -4.79 1.33
CA TRP A 7 -9.80 -5.98 1.91
C TRP A 7 -9.94 -7.21 1.00
N LEU A 8 -11.05 -7.35 0.28
CA LEU A 8 -11.19 -8.40 -0.74
C LEU A 8 -10.15 -8.24 -1.85
N VAL A 9 -9.95 -7.01 -2.33
CA VAL A 9 -8.93 -6.72 -3.35
C VAL A 9 -7.52 -6.95 -2.81
N PHE A 10 -7.27 -6.59 -1.54
CA PHE A 10 -6.01 -6.92 -0.87
C PHE A 10 -5.75 -8.44 -0.87
N GLY A 11 -6.74 -9.24 -0.46
CA GLY A 11 -6.63 -10.71 -0.47
C GLY A 11 -6.39 -11.27 -1.88
N LEU A 12 -7.00 -10.68 -2.91
CA LEU A 12 -6.74 -11.07 -4.29
C LEU A 12 -5.29 -10.76 -4.72
N TYR A 13 -4.75 -9.61 -4.32
CA TYR A 13 -3.33 -9.31 -4.54
C TYR A 13 -2.39 -10.25 -3.79
N VAL A 14 -2.76 -10.74 -2.60
CA VAL A 14 -1.99 -11.78 -1.89
C VAL A 14 -1.92 -13.06 -2.73
N VAL A 15 -3.05 -13.55 -3.23
CA VAL A 15 -3.10 -14.75 -4.07
C VAL A 15 -2.28 -14.56 -5.35
N LEU A 16 -2.40 -13.40 -5.99
CA LEU A 16 -1.62 -13.08 -7.19
C LEU A 16 -0.12 -12.98 -6.89
N ALA A 17 0.28 -12.37 -5.77
CA ALA A 17 1.68 -12.28 -5.38
C ALA A 17 2.26 -13.68 -5.17
N VAL A 18 1.55 -14.57 -4.49
CA VAL A 18 1.95 -15.97 -4.30
C VAL A 18 2.09 -16.71 -5.64
N GLY A 19 1.12 -16.54 -6.55
CA GLY A 19 1.14 -17.19 -7.86
C GLY A 19 2.25 -16.67 -8.78
N MET A 20 2.43 -15.35 -8.87
CA MET A 20 3.41 -14.70 -9.75
C MET A 20 4.85 -14.84 -9.25
N THR A 21 5.06 -15.01 -7.95
CA THR A 21 6.40 -15.15 -7.35
C THR A 21 6.72 -16.60 -6.97
N TRP A 22 5.95 -17.58 -7.45
CA TRP A 22 6.24 -18.99 -7.24
C TRP A 22 7.67 -19.32 -7.72
N PRO A 23 8.51 -20.04 -6.94
CA PRO A 23 8.19 -20.84 -5.75
C PRO A 23 8.50 -20.17 -4.40
N VAL A 24 8.55 -18.83 -4.30
CA VAL A 24 8.91 -18.13 -3.04
C VAL A 24 8.04 -18.58 -1.86
N ALA A 25 6.72 -18.67 -2.05
CA ALA A 25 5.79 -19.12 -1.01
C ALA A 25 5.94 -20.61 -0.66
N ALA A 26 6.41 -21.45 -1.59
CA ALA A 26 6.66 -22.88 -1.36
C ALA A 26 7.93 -23.14 -0.55
N ARG A 27 8.89 -22.21 -0.65
CA ARG A 27 10.22 -22.33 -0.07
C ARG A 27 10.44 -21.40 1.12
N LEU A 28 9.36 -20.93 1.76
CA LEU A 28 9.41 -20.12 2.97
C LEU A 28 10.32 -20.79 4.02
N GLY A 29 11.33 -20.05 4.48
CA GLY A 29 12.27 -20.54 5.48
C GLY A 29 13.47 -21.34 4.95
N SER A 30 13.38 -21.94 3.76
CA SER A 30 14.47 -22.73 3.17
C SER A 30 15.38 -21.92 2.25
N HIS A 31 14.83 -20.91 1.57
CA HIS A 31 15.54 -20.10 0.58
C HIS A 31 15.20 -18.63 0.77
N ILE A 32 16.18 -17.79 0.45
CA ILE A 32 16.01 -16.33 0.42
C ILE A 32 15.73 -15.94 -1.04
N PRO A 33 14.62 -15.24 -1.32
CA PRO A 33 14.33 -14.71 -2.65
C PRO A 33 15.48 -13.81 -3.10
N GLY A 34 15.97 -14.05 -4.31
CA GLY A 34 17.09 -13.30 -4.84
C GLY A 34 18.43 -13.66 -4.21
N SER A 35 18.73 -14.95 -4.02
CA SER A 35 19.94 -15.47 -3.36
C SER A 35 21.29 -15.09 -4.00
N GLU A 36 21.32 -14.11 -4.89
CA GLU A 36 22.49 -13.63 -5.62
C GLU A 36 22.81 -12.18 -5.23
N GLY A 37 24.09 -11.88 -5.03
CA GLY A 37 24.59 -10.52 -4.81
C GLY A 37 23.96 -9.80 -3.61
N ASP A 38 23.17 -8.77 -3.90
CA ASP A 38 22.78 -7.72 -2.94
C ASP A 38 21.73 -8.14 -1.90
N ALA A 39 21.01 -9.26 -2.11
CA ALA A 39 20.06 -9.74 -1.10
C ALA A 39 20.76 -10.17 0.19
N TRP A 40 21.98 -10.71 0.09
CA TRP A 40 22.80 -11.06 1.26
C TRP A 40 23.23 -9.83 2.05
N VAL A 41 23.53 -8.72 1.37
CA VAL A 41 23.83 -7.44 2.01
C VAL A 41 22.62 -6.90 2.74
N HIS A 42 21.43 -7.01 2.15
CA HIS A 42 20.17 -6.64 2.82
C HIS A 42 19.93 -7.49 4.06
N LEU A 43 20.06 -8.82 3.97
CA LEU A 43 19.87 -9.72 5.10
C LEU A 43 20.89 -9.44 6.22
N TRP A 44 22.16 -9.25 5.86
CA TRP A 44 23.19 -8.88 6.81
C TRP A 44 22.84 -7.55 7.50
N THR A 45 22.35 -6.56 6.74
CA THR A 45 21.92 -5.27 7.29
C THR A 45 20.75 -5.44 8.27
N PHE A 46 19.80 -6.33 7.98
CA PHE A 46 18.65 -6.59 8.85
C PHE A 46 19.10 -7.23 10.17
N ARG A 47 19.99 -8.24 10.10
CA ARG A 47 20.61 -8.87 11.28
C ARG A 47 21.43 -7.86 12.08
N TRP A 48 22.22 -7.02 11.40
CA TRP A 48 23.03 -5.99 12.05
C TRP A 48 22.17 -4.98 12.80
N VAL A 49 21.13 -4.44 12.16
CA VAL A 49 20.22 -3.48 12.79
C VAL A 49 19.53 -4.11 14.00
N ARG A 50 19.07 -5.36 13.89
CA ARG A 50 18.53 -6.10 15.03
C ARG A 50 19.55 -6.19 16.18
N ASP A 51 20.76 -6.66 15.90
CA ASP A 51 21.79 -6.85 16.91
C ASP A 51 22.20 -5.51 17.55
N ALA A 52 22.31 -4.44 16.77
CA ALA A 52 22.61 -3.10 17.26
C ALA A 52 21.51 -2.57 18.18
N LEU A 53 20.24 -2.73 17.78
CA LEU A 53 19.09 -2.33 18.60
C LEU A 53 19.01 -3.12 19.91
N LEU A 54 19.25 -4.43 19.87
CA LEU A 54 19.28 -5.29 21.06
C LEU A 54 20.44 -4.95 22.00
N ALA A 55 21.58 -4.53 21.46
CA ALA A 55 22.73 -4.08 22.23
C ALA A 55 22.60 -2.64 22.75
N GLY A 56 21.51 -1.91 22.41
CA GLY A 56 21.33 -0.50 22.75
C GLY A 56 22.30 0.45 22.02
N GLY A 57 22.93 -0.03 20.94
CA GLY A 57 23.91 0.70 20.15
C GLY A 57 23.30 1.43 18.95
N SER A 58 24.11 2.27 18.31
CA SER A 58 23.73 2.93 17.06
C SER A 58 23.88 1.97 15.87
N PRO A 59 22.85 1.78 15.03
CA PRO A 59 22.94 0.97 13.82
C PRO A 59 23.83 1.61 12.73
N PHE A 60 24.25 2.87 12.90
CA PHE A 60 24.99 3.63 11.91
C PHE A 60 26.51 3.42 11.93
N PHE A 61 27.05 2.58 12.82
CA PHE A 61 28.49 2.29 12.85
C PHE A 61 28.74 0.84 13.21
N THR A 62 29.56 0.13 12.43
CA THR A 62 29.90 -1.27 12.71
C THR A 62 31.40 -1.52 12.66
N HIS A 63 31.87 -2.39 13.57
CA HIS A 63 33.23 -2.95 13.52
C HIS A 63 33.28 -4.32 12.85
N ARG A 64 32.12 -4.87 12.44
CA ARG A 64 32.04 -6.18 11.76
C ARG A 64 32.57 -6.15 10.33
N LEU A 65 32.68 -4.96 9.75
CA LEU A 65 33.29 -4.71 8.45
C LEU A 65 34.57 -3.90 8.68
N PHE A 66 35.60 -4.17 7.86
CA PHE A 66 36.90 -3.47 7.91
C PHE A 66 37.56 -3.48 9.29
N PHE A 67 37.56 -4.64 9.96
CA PHE A 67 38.26 -4.80 11.23
C PHE A 67 39.77 -4.52 11.07
N PRO A 68 40.42 -3.76 11.97
CA PRO A 68 39.90 -3.18 13.22
C PRO A 68 39.30 -1.77 13.10
N ALA A 69 39.47 -1.09 11.96
CA ALA A 69 39.08 0.31 11.80
C ALA A 69 37.56 0.56 11.88
N GLY A 70 36.74 -0.41 11.46
CA GLY A 70 35.30 -0.26 11.37
C GLY A 70 34.86 0.66 10.23
N VAL A 71 33.54 0.80 10.06
CA VAL A 71 32.96 1.64 9.01
C VAL A 71 31.65 2.29 9.46
N SER A 72 31.45 3.53 9.02
CA SER A 72 30.18 4.23 9.16
C SER A 72 29.18 3.73 8.12
N LEU A 73 28.01 3.35 8.60
CA LEU A 73 26.84 2.96 7.81
C LEU A 73 25.86 4.13 7.61
N LEU A 74 26.29 5.38 7.88
CA LEU A 74 25.42 6.55 7.72
C LEU A 74 24.91 6.74 6.28
N PHE A 75 25.76 6.45 5.29
CA PHE A 75 25.39 6.47 3.87
C PHE A 75 25.03 5.08 3.32
N HIS A 76 24.97 4.08 4.19
CA HIS A 76 24.58 2.73 3.80
C HIS A 76 23.08 2.67 3.53
N ASN A 77 22.70 1.89 2.53
CA ASN A 77 21.31 1.72 2.13
C ASN A 77 20.55 0.85 3.14
N ILE A 78 20.09 1.46 4.23
CA ILE A 78 19.32 0.78 5.28
C ILE A 78 17.83 0.84 4.93
N ALA A 79 17.27 -0.32 4.60
CA ALA A 79 15.86 -0.45 4.23
C ALA A 79 14.93 -0.46 5.47
N TRP A 80 14.83 0.68 6.16
CA TRP A 80 14.13 0.81 7.45
C TRP A 80 12.72 0.23 7.51
N VAL A 81 11.92 0.47 6.48
CA VAL A 81 10.53 -0.03 6.40
C VAL A 81 10.53 -1.56 6.38
N HIS A 82 11.39 -2.16 5.56
CA HIS A 82 11.51 -3.60 5.43
C HIS A 82 12.00 -4.22 6.74
N ILE A 83 12.98 -3.59 7.41
CA ILE A 83 13.48 -4.02 8.72
C ILE A 83 12.37 -3.95 9.77
N ALA A 84 11.61 -2.87 9.81
CA ALA A 84 10.51 -2.70 10.75
C ALA A 84 9.42 -3.77 10.57
N ALA A 85 9.10 -4.14 9.33
CA ALA A 85 8.19 -5.25 9.04
C ALA A 85 8.82 -6.62 9.35
N TRP A 86 10.11 -6.78 9.10
CA TRP A 86 10.83 -8.05 9.27
C TRP A 86 11.08 -8.40 10.74
N LEU A 87 11.41 -7.43 11.60
CA LEU A 87 11.72 -7.67 13.02
C LEU A 87 10.66 -8.51 13.77
N PRO A 88 9.36 -8.16 13.75
CA PRO A 88 8.34 -8.96 14.42
C PRO A 88 8.12 -10.31 13.72
N LEU A 89 8.21 -10.36 12.39
CA LEU A 89 8.02 -11.59 11.62
C LEU A 89 9.16 -12.59 11.88
N GLN A 90 10.39 -12.11 12.03
CA GLN A 90 11.58 -12.92 12.27
C GLN A 90 11.53 -13.60 13.63
N ALA A 91 10.93 -12.96 14.63
CA ALA A 91 10.72 -13.55 15.95
C ALA A 91 9.69 -14.71 15.94
N ILE A 92 8.73 -14.70 15.01
CA ILE A 92 7.63 -15.67 14.97
C ILE A 92 7.92 -16.82 13.99
N PHE A 93 8.35 -16.49 12.77
CA PHE A 93 8.51 -17.44 11.66
C PHE A 93 9.95 -17.82 11.38
N GLY A 94 10.90 -17.17 12.04
CA GLY A 94 12.32 -17.29 11.73
C GLY A 94 12.75 -16.38 10.58
N GLU A 95 14.06 -16.33 10.37
CA GLU A 95 14.70 -15.27 9.58
C GLU A 95 14.38 -15.31 8.09
N ALA A 96 14.58 -16.49 7.48
CA ALA A 96 14.38 -16.68 6.05
C ALA A 96 12.89 -16.60 5.69
N ALA A 97 12.00 -17.12 6.52
CA ALA A 97 10.56 -17.00 6.30
C ALA A 97 10.10 -15.55 6.39
N ALA A 98 10.56 -14.80 7.40
CA ALA A 98 10.24 -13.38 7.54
C ALA A 98 10.70 -12.55 6.35
N TYR A 99 11.89 -12.81 5.80
CA TYR A 99 12.38 -12.10 4.62
C TYR A 99 11.49 -12.36 3.40
N SER A 100 11.13 -13.62 3.15
CA SER A 100 10.22 -13.98 2.05
C SER A 100 8.82 -13.40 2.21
N LEU A 101 8.31 -13.32 3.45
CA LEU A 101 7.03 -12.67 3.74
C LEU A 101 7.07 -11.16 3.45
N VAL A 102 8.14 -10.48 3.87
CA VAL A 102 8.34 -9.06 3.54
C VAL A 102 8.45 -8.85 2.04
N PHE A 103 9.18 -9.72 1.33
CA PHE A 103 9.27 -9.70 -0.12
C PHE A 103 7.89 -9.80 -0.78
N LEU A 104 7.05 -10.78 -0.38
CA LEU A 104 5.68 -10.91 -0.88
C LEU A 104 4.82 -9.67 -0.55
N LEU A 105 4.98 -9.13 0.66
CA LEU A 105 4.22 -7.96 1.10
C LEU A 105 4.47 -6.73 0.21
N ILE A 106 5.68 -6.58 -0.34
CA ILE A 106 5.99 -5.48 -1.27
C ILE A 106 5.05 -5.52 -2.48
N PHE A 107 4.89 -6.66 -3.13
CA PHE A 107 4.01 -6.81 -4.30
C PHE A 107 2.55 -6.50 -3.94
N VAL A 108 2.10 -7.03 -2.81
CA VAL A 108 0.72 -6.83 -2.34
C VAL A 108 0.44 -5.36 -2.04
N VAL A 109 1.35 -4.69 -1.30
CA VAL A 109 1.19 -3.28 -0.92
C VAL A 109 1.29 -2.37 -2.15
N ASN A 110 2.22 -2.62 -3.08
CA ASN A 110 2.34 -1.87 -4.32
C ASN A 110 1.05 -1.92 -5.14
N GLY A 111 0.51 -3.13 -5.35
CA GLY A 111 -0.71 -3.32 -6.14
C GLY A 111 -1.94 -2.76 -5.45
N TRP A 112 -2.08 -2.99 -4.14
CA TRP A 112 -3.22 -2.50 -3.37
C TRP A 112 -3.22 -0.97 -3.23
N ALA A 113 -2.08 -0.35 -2.94
CA ALA A 113 -1.99 1.10 -2.83
C ALA A 113 -2.25 1.77 -4.18
N THR A 114 -1.71 1.22 -5.28
CA THR A 114 -2.00 1.72 -6.63
C THR A 114 -3.48 1.54 -7.00
N PHE A 115 -4.10 0.41 -6.63
CA PHE A 115 -5.54 0.21 -6.82
C PHE A 115 -6.36 1.31 -6.14
N LEU A 116 -6.03 1.66 -4.88
CA LEU A 116 -6.72 2.72 -4.15
C LEU A 116 -6.59 4.06 -4.86
N LEU A 117 -5.40 4.41 -5.33
CA LEU A 117 -5.16 5.65 -6.08
C LEU A 117 -5.90 5.64 -7.41
N ALA A 118 -5.72 4.61 -8.23
CA ALA A 118 -6.36 4.49 -9.52
C ALA A 118 -7.89 4.53 -9.42
N ARG A 119 -8.47 4.01 -8.34
CA ARG A 119 -9.92 4.08 -8.10
C ARG A 119 -10.41 5.50 -7.84
N THR A 120 -9.61 6.34 -7.18
CA THR A 120 -9.96 7.76 -6.97
C THR A 120 -9.96 8.56 -8.26
N VAL A 121 -9.12 8.19 -9.23
CA VAL A 121 -9.00 8.88 -10.52
C VAL A 121 -10.01 8.35 -11.54
N THR A 122 -10.05 7.03 -11.75
CA THR A 122 -10.81 6.41 -12.85
C THR A 122 -12.29 6.21 -12.53
N GLN A 123 -12.67 6.25 -11.26
CA GLN A 123 -14.01 5.90 -10.78
C GLN A 123 -14.53 4.50 -11.22
N SER A 124 -13.65 3.62 -11.73
CA SER A 124 -13.98 2.25 -12.18
C SER A 124 -13.20 1.21 -11.37
N PRO A 125 -13.86 0.16 -10.81
CA PRO A 125 -13.18 -0.87 -10.03
C PRO A 125 -12.28 -1.75 -10.89
N THR A 126 -12.70 -2.06 -12.13
CA THR A 126 -11.95 -2.92 -13.05
C THR A 126 -10.68 -2.23 -13.54
N ALA A 127 -10.78 -0.95 -13.95
CA ALA A 127 -9.63 -0.18 -14.38
C ALA A 127 -8.61 0.00 -13.25
N ALA A 128 -9.09 0.27 -12.03
CA ALA A 128 -8.23 0.37 -10.86
C ALA A 128 -7.53 -0.95 -10.53
N PHE A 129 -8.21 -2.08 -10.69
CA PHE A 129 -7.62 -3.41 -10.46
C PHE A 129 -6.52 -3.71 -11.47
N ILE A 130 -6.74 -3.44 -12.75
CA ILE A 130 -5.72 -3.61 -13.79
C ILE A 130 -4.52 -2.70 -13.54
N ALA A 131 -4.74 -1.45 -13.13
CA ALA A 131 -3.66 -0.52 -12.82
C ALA A 131 -2.78 -1.02 -11.66
N GLY A 132 -3.39 -1.55 -10.59
CA GLY A 132 -2.63 -2.12 -9.49
C GLY A 132 -1.93 -3.43 -9.84
N LEU A 133 -2.53 -4.27 -10.70
CA LEU A 133 -1.89 -5.47 -11.23
C LEU A 133 -0.61 -5.12 -12.01
N ILE A 134 -0.70 -4.14 -12.91
CA ILE A 134 0.45 -3.65 -13.69
C ILE A 134 1.51 -3.10 -12.74
N ALA A 135 1.16 -2.25 -11.78
CA ALA A 135 2.13 -1.70 -10.84
C ALA A 135 2.82 -2.77 -9.99
N ALA A 136 2.08 -3.78 -9.51
CA ALA A 136 2.65 -4.86 -8.72
C ALA A 136 3.60 -5.74 -9.54
N PHE A 137 3.26 -6.07 -10.79
CA PHE A 137 3.94 -7.13 -11.56
C PHE A 137 4.55 -6.66 -12.88
N TRP A 138 4.76 -5.36 -13.08
CA TRP A 138 5.49 -4.90 -14.27
C TRP A 138 6.93 -5.45 -14.29
N PRO A 139 7.56 -5.56 -15.47
CA PRO A 139 8.85 -6.22 -15.63
C PRO A 139 9.96 -5.66 -14.72
N TYR A 140 9.93 -4.36 -14.41
CA TYR A 140 10.92 -3.74 -13.54
C TYR A 140 10.86 -4.27 -12.10
N THR A 141 9.67 -4.39 -11.49
CA THR A 141 9.51 -4.95 -10.14
C THR A 141 9.91 -6.43 -10.10
N LEU A 142 9.63 -7.19 -11.17
CA LEU A 142 9.98 -8.61 -11.24
C LEU A 142 11.46 -8.86 -11.49
N SER A 143 12.14 -7.99 -12.25
CA SER A 143 13.56 -8.13 -12.57
C SER A 143 14.49 -7.71 -11.42
N HIS A 144 14.07 -6.75 -10.59
CA HIS A 144 14.87 -6.22 -9.48
C HIS A 144 14.59 -6.91 -8.14
N HIS A 145 14.33 -8.23 -8.15
CA HIS A 145 13.99 -8.98 -6.95
C HIS A 145 15.12 -9.03 -5.90
N ASN A 146 16.36 -8.76 -6.28
CA ASN A 146 17.53 -8.68 -5.39
C ASN A 146 17.59 -7.36 -4.58
N HIS A 147 16.78 -6.37 -4.94
CA HIS A 147 16.78 -5.01 -4.38
C HIS A 147 15.40 -4.65 -3.82
N PRO A 148 14.98 -5.26 -2.69
CA PRO A 148 13.65 -5.04 -2.11
C PRO A 148 13.37 -3.55 -1.83
N ASN A 149 14.40 -2.78 -1.53
CA ASN A 149 14.32 -1.33 -1.30
C ASN A 149 13.94 -0.53 -2.57
N LEU A 150 14.31 -0.98 -3.77
CA LEU A 150 14.00 -0.29 -5.03
C LEU A 150 12.60 -0.61 -5.54
N ILE A 151 12.17 -1.85 -5.33
CA ILE A 151 10.89 -2.34 -5.85
C ILE A 151 9.71 -1.91 -5.00
N PHE A 152 9.94 -1.38 -3.80
CA PHE A 152 8.87 -0.94 -2.90
C PHE A 152 8.56 0.55 -3.08
N PHE A 153 7.46 0.85 -3.76
CA PHE A 153 7.00 2.22 -4.02
C PHE A 153 5.56 2.48 -3.56
N GLY A 154 4.89 1.49 -2.94
CA GLY A 154 3.49 1.55 -2.54
C GLY A 154 3.14 2.69 -1.57
N PHE A 155 4.11 3.28 -0.86
CA PHE A 155 3.86 4.46 -0.04
C PHE A 155 3.53 5.71 -0.84
N VAL A 156 4.06 5.87 -2.06
CA VAL A 156 3.76 7.02 -2.91
C VAL A 156 2.27 7.09 -3.24
N PRO A 157 1.65 6.05 -3.84
CA PRO A 157 0.22 6.09 -4.12
C PRO A 157 -0.64 6.14 -2.86
N LEU A 158 -0.21 5.50 -1.76
CA LEU A 158 -0.92 5.60 -0.48
C LEU A 158 -0.92 7.04 0.07
N GLY A 159 0.23 7.71 0.02
CA GLY A 159 0.38 9.11 0.41
C GLY A 159 -0.48 10.04 -0.43
N MET A 160 -0.54 9.82 -1.76
CA MET A 160 -1.39 10.60 -2.66
C MET A 160 -2.88 10.42 -2.34
N VAL A 161 -3.33 9.21 -2.03
CA VAL A 161 -4.72 8.96 -1.61
C VAL A 161 -5.02 9.69 -0.31
N TRP A 162 -4.09 9.68 0.65
CA TRP A 162 -4.28 10.34 1.93
C TRP A 162 -4.34 11.87 1.79
N LEU A 163 -3.43 12.46 1.01
CA LEU A 163 -3.46 13.89 0.66
C LEU A 163 -4.73 14.29 -0.07
N GLY A 164 -5.21 13.46 -1.00
CA GLY A 164 -6.46 13.69 -1.73
C GLY A 164 -7.68 13.75 -0.81
N LYS A 165 -7.73 12.86 0.21
CA LYS A 165 -8.80 12.88 1.23
C LYS A 165 -8.75 14.13 2.09
N GLY A 166 -7.57 14.53 2.55
CA GLY A 166 -7.41 15.74 3.37
C GLY A 166 -7.91 17.01 2.68
N LYS A 167 -7.69 17.15 1.37
CA LYS A 167 -8.21 18.28 0.59
C LYS A 167 -9.74 18.29 0.50
N MET A 168 -10.37 17.12 0.38
CA MET A 168 -11.83 17.02 0.32
C MET A 168 -12.49 17.36 1.67
N GLU A 169 -11.84 16.99 2.78
CA GLU A 169 -12.30 17.30 4.13
C GLU A 169 -12.18 18.80 4.44
N ASP A 170 -11.07 19.45 4.06
CA ASP A 170 -10.88 20.91 4.21
C ASP A 170 -11.88 21.71 3.36
N GLY A 171 -12.11 21.29 2.11
CA GLY A 171 -13.11 21.92 1.23
C GLY A 171 -14.51 21.88 1.84
N ARG A 172 -14.91 20.73 2.40
CA ARG A 172 -16.21 20.56 3.06
C ARG A 172 -16.35 21.46 4.28
N ARG A 173 -15.33 21.54 5.14
CA ARG A 173 -15.34 22.39 6.33
C ARG A 173 -15.50 23.87 5.97
N LYS A 174 -14.79 24.35 4.95
CA LYS A 174 -14.95 25.72 4.44
C LYS A 174 -16.34 26.00 3.89
N THR A 175 -16.99 25.00 3.29
CA THR A 175 -18.37 25.15 2.79
C THR A 175 -19.40 25.22 3.93
N GLU A 176 -19.15 24.50 5.03
CA GLU A 176 -19.98 24.55 6.24
C GLU A 176 -19.77 25.87 7.02
N GLU A 177 -18.56 26.43 7.04
CA GLU A 177 -18.24 27.71 7.69
C GLU A 177 -18.69 28.95 6.88
N THR A 178 -18.81 28.83 5.54
CA THR A 178 -19.24 29.94 4.65
C THR A 178 -20.69 29.82 4.17
N GLY A 179 -21.38 28.71 4.48
CA GLY A 179 -22.80 28.52 4.17
C GLY A 179 -23.70 29.39 5.06
N PRO A 180 -24.87 29.84 4.57
CA PRO A 180 -25.81 30.60 5.40
C PRO A 180 -26.19 29.78 6.65
N PRO A 181 -26.35 30.41 7.82
CA PRO A 181 -26.63 29.71 9.06
C PRO A 181 -27.85 28.79 8.89
N SER A 182 -27.70 27.56 9.36
CA SER A 182 -28.68 26.46 9.29
C SER A 182 -30.02 26.76 9.97
N SER A 183 -30.22 27.96 10.51
CA SER A 183 -31.48 28.48 11.03
C SER A 183 -32.47 28.96 9.95
N VAL A 184 -32.06 29.12 8.68
CA VAL A 184 -32.91 29.73 7.64
C VAL A 184 -33.60 28.74 6.69
N LEU A 185 -33.23 27.45 6.72
CA LEU A 185 -33.85 26.42 5.86
C LEU A 185 -34.72 25.44 6.65
N ARG A 186 -35.78 25.95 7.29
CA ARG A 186 -36.97 25.12 7.51
C ARG A 186 -37.82 25.16 6.23
N PRO A 187 -38.06 24.03 5.55
CA PRO A 187 -39.06 24.01 4.50
C PRO A 187 -40.42 24.24 5.15
N SER A 188 -41.02 25.41 4.89
CA SER A 188 -42.43 25.66 5.21
C SER A 188 -43.26 24.66 4.42
N SER A 189 -43.94 23.79 5.15
CA SER A 189 -44.90 22.81 4.65
C SER A 189 -46.12 23.50 4.06
N ALA A 190 -46.06 23.91 2.80
CA ALA A 190 -47.23 24.29 2.02
C ALA A 190 -46.92 24.34 0.52
N PHE A 191 -46.88 23.20 -0.17
CA PHE A 191 -47.25 23.19 -1.58
C PHE A 191 -48.11 21.97 -1.88
N VAL A 192 -49.39 22.26 -2.06
CA VAL A 192 -50.48 21.34 -2.36
C VAL A 192 -50.17 20.59 -3.67
N ARG A 193 -50.25 19.27 -3.57
CA ARG A 193 -50.13 18.33 -4.69
C ARG A 193 -51.37 18.44 -5.58
N VAL A 194 -51.33 19.26 -6.63
CA VAL A 194 -52.36 19.26 -7.68
C VAL A 194 -52.15 18.01 -8.55
N ARG A 195 -53.08 17.05 -8.48
CA ARG A 195 -53.12 15.91 -9.40
C ARG A 195 -53.55 16.38 -10.79
N PRO A 196 -52.89 15.98 -11.88
CA PRO A 196 -53.46 16.14 -13.21
C PRO A 196 -54.60 15.12 -13.44
N ARG A 197 -55.75 15.61 -13.93
CA ARG A 197 -56.85 14.76 -14.44
C ARG A 197 -56.43 14.11 -15.76
N PRO A 198 -56.82 12.86 -16.05
CA PRO A 198 -56.59 12.25 -17.35
C PRO A 198 -57.51 12.89 -18.40
N MET A 199 -56.93 13.39 -19.49
CA MET A 199 -57.67 13.88 -20.65
C MET A 199 -57.89 12.71 -21.61
N ILE A 200 -59.17 12.38 -21.81
CA ILE A 200 -59.66 11.34 -22.72
C ILE A 200 -59.38 11.78 -24.16
N LEU A 201 -58.85 10.84 -24.94
CA LEU A 201 -58.56 10.97 -26.36
C LEU A 201 -59.87 10.81 -27.15
N GLU A 202 -60.46 11.90 -27.63
CA GLU A 202 -61.50 11.83 -28.67
C GLU A 202 -60.90 12.25 -30.02
N LYS A 203 -60.77 11.28 -30.93
CA LYS A 203 -60.72 11.53 -32.38
C LYS A 203 -62.14 11.78 -32.86
N PRO A 204 -62.32 12.65 -33.86
CA PRO A 204 -63.03 12.15 -35.05
C PRO A 204 -62.44 12.63 -36.39
N LEU A 205 -62.46 11.67 -37.32
CA LEU A 205 -62.54 11.72 -38.80
C LEU A 205 -61.62 12.67 -39.58
#